data_AF-A0A6C0K973-F1
#
_entry.id   AF-A0A6C0K973-F1
#
_cell.length_a   1.000
_cell.length_b   1.000
_cell.length_c   1.000
_cell.angle_alpha   90.00
_cell.angle_beta   90.00
_cell.angle_gamma   90.00
#
_symmetry.space_group_name_H-M   'P 1'
#
loop_
_entity.id
_entity.type
_entity.pdbx_description
1 polymer ?
#
loop_
_entity_poly.entity_id
_entity_poly.type
_entity_poly.pdbx_seq_one_letter_code
_entity_poly.pdbx_strand_id
1 'polypeptide(L)'
;MNTIGVLIDTDISIQLFAVFAILSYYFDNKCVDYKFYVREDAKPNTMFWDTIFSNISSKVCIYNTNLKVYRMALNYVYEEIPVFPDDTIFDGYFRSPKYFAHNIEKIKSLLGFEEKINNVLAKYPEYSMNKTIVIQQLVTPTEKKNET
;
A
#
# COMPACT_ATOMS: atom_id res chain seq x y z
N MET A 1 13.96 9.09 17.57
CA MET A 1 12.67 9.19 16.88
C MET A 1 13.00 8.99 15.41
N ASN A 2 12.59 7.86 14.84
CA ASN A 2 13.12 7.34 13.59
C ASN A 2 12.26 7.69 12.38
N THR A 3 12.86 7.59 11.20
CA THR A 3 12.20 7.56 9.90
C THR A 3 12.02 6.11 9.46
N ILE A 4 10.81 5.76 9.06
CA ILE A 4 10.53 4.42 8.53
C ILE A 4 10.34 4.46 7.02
N GLY A 5 10.74 3.38 6.36
CA GLY A 5 10.55 3.19 4.92
C GLY A 5 9.79 1.92 4.63
N VAL A 6 9.18 1.84 3.45
CA VAL A 6 8.74 0.57 2.87
C VAL A 6 9.16 0.47 1.41
N LEU A 7 9.62 -0.70 0.99
CA LEU A 7 9.87 -1.00 -0.42
C LEU A 7 8.54 -1.26 -1.13
N ILE A 8 8.34 -0.61 -2.27
CA ILE A 8 7.18 -0.78 -3.14
C ILE A 8 7.67 -1.31 -4.49
N ASP A 9 7.57 -2.61 -4.70
CA ASP A 9 8.14 -3.31 -5.87
C ASP A 9 7.20 -4.35 -6.51
N THR A 10 5.91 -4.35 -6.15
CA THR A 10 4.95 -5.42 -6.47
C THR A 10 3.63 -4.90 -7.05
N ASP A 11 2.69 -5.81 -7.32
CA ASP A 11 1.36 -5.49 -7.84
C ASP A 11 0.51 -4.63 -6.89
N ILE A 12 -0.46 -3.92 -7.46
CA ILE A 12 -1.35 -2.96 -6.79
C ILE A 12 -1.88 -3.41 -5.42
N SER A 13 -2.37 -4.64 -5.30
CA SER A 13 -2.97 -5.12 -4.06
C SER A 13 -1.93 -5.13 -2.94
N ILE A 14 -0.72 -5.60 -3.24
CA ILE A 14 0.37 -5.65 -2.29
C ILE A 14 0.86 -4.24 -1.95
N GLN A 15 0.91 -3.33 -2.93
CA GLN A 15 1.26 -1.93 -2.68
C GLN A 15 0.30 -1.28 -1.68
N LEU A 16 -1.02 -1.51 -1.80
CA LEU A 16 -2.01 -0.95 -0.89
C LEU A 16 -1.80 -1.45 0.55
N PHE A 17 -1.58 -2.76 0.72
CA PHE A 17 -1.31 -3.34 2.03
C PHE A 17 0.00 -2.80 2.64
N ALA A 18 1.07 -2.71 1.84
CA ALA A 18 2.35 -2.17 2.28
C ALA A 18 2.25 -0.69 2.70
N VAL A 19 1.58 0.14 1.90
CA VAL A 19 1.34 1.56 2.20
C VAL A 19 0.51 1.71 3.47
N PHE A 20 -0.55 0.91 3.64
CA PHE A 20 -1.40 1.02 4.82
C PHE A 20 -0.70 0.53 6.08
N ALA A 21 0.08 -0.55 5.99
CA ALA A 21 0.87 -1.06 7.10
C ALA A 21 1.92 -0.04 7.59
N ILE A 22 2.68 0.58 6.67
CA ILE A 22 3.70 1.56 7.06
C ILE A 22 3.06 2.82 7.68
N LEU A 23 1.93 3.29 7.13
CA LEU A 23 1.23 4.44 7.69
C LEU A 23 0.68 4.15 9.09
N SER A 24 0.11 2.96 9.30
CA SER A 24 -0.33 2.55 10.63
C SER A 24 0.83 2.49 11.61
N TYR A 25 1.95 1.86 11.22
CA TYR A 25 3.14 1.80 12.04
C TYR A 25 3.66 3.20 12.39
N TYR A 26 3.70 4.12 11.43
CA TYR A 26 4.07 5.52 11.63
C TYR A 26 3.21 6.18 12.72
N PHE A 27 1.89 5.97 12.67
CA PHE A 27 0.95 6.52 13.66
C PHE A 27 1.13 5.90 15.05
N ASP A 28 1.29 4.58 15.13
CA ASP A 28 1.40 3.85 16.40
C ASP A 28 2.70 4.20 17.14
N ASN A 29 3.80 4.34 16.38
CA ASN A 29 5.13 4.54 16.94
C ASN A 29 5.58 6.01 16.97
N LYS A 30 4.72 6.94 16.49
CA LYS A 30 5.01 8.38 16.43
C LYS A 30 6.37 8.65 15.77
N CYS A 31 6.62 8.02 14.63
CA CYS A 31 7.84 8.21 13.87
C CYS A 31 7.95 9.68 13.40
N VAL A 32 9.17 10.15 13.13
CA VAL A 32 9.39 11.53 12.66
C VAL A 32 8.89 11.68 11.23
N ASP A 33 9.16 10.67 10.41
CA ASP A 33 8.83 10.67 8.99
C ASP A 33 8.58 9.25 8.47
N TYR A 34 7.98 9.15 7.29
CA TYR A 34 7.79 7.92 6.55
C TYR A 34 8.13 8.12 5.06
N LYS A 35 8.67 7.09 4.41
CA LYS A 35 9.06 7.13 3.00
C LYS A 35 8.62 5.88 2.24
N PHE A 36 8.29 6.05 0.96
CA PHE A 36 8.01 4.95 0.05
C PHE A 36 9.16 4.82 -0.93
N TYR A 37 9.85 3.69 -0.88
CA TYR A 37 11.03 3.44 -1.70
C TYR A 37 10.66 2.61 -2.92
N VAL A 38 10.91 3.16 -4.10
CA VAL A 38 10.71 2.49 -5.39
C VAL A 38 12.06 2.19 -6.03
N ARG A 39 12.16 1.08 -6.77
CA ARG A 39 13.38 0.81 -7.54
C ARG A 39 13.50 1.80 -8.70
N GLU A 40 14.73 2.11 -9.11
CA GLU A 40 15.00 3.07 -10.19
C GLU A 40 14.40 2.63 -11.54
N ASP A 41 14.28 1.31 -11.75
CA ASP A 41 13.66 0.67 -12.91
C ASP A 41 12.15 0.43 -12.77
N ALA A 42 11.55 0.79 -11.63
CA ALA A 42 10.12 0.62 -11.41
C ALA A 42 9.34 1.58 -12.32
N LYS A 43 8.41 1.04 -13.12
CA LYS A 43 7.56 1.85 -13.99
C LYS A 43 6.68 2.78 -13.13
N PRO A 44 6.79 4.11 -13.23
CA PRO A 44 6.07 5.04 -12.35
C PRO A 44 4.54 4.93 -12.46
N ASN A 45 4.03 4.58 -13.64
CA ASN A 45 2.61 4.62 -13.97
C ASN A 45 1.78 3.47 -13.37
N THR A 46 2.38 2.54 -12.61
CA THR A 46 1.66 1.39 -12.02
C THR A 46 1.34 1.55 -10.54
N MET A 47 1.64 2.71 -9.94
CA MET A 47 1.71 2.84 -8.47
C MET A 47 0.77 3.86 -7.82
N PHE A 48 -0.27 4.33 -8.53
CA PHE A 48 -1.34 5.19 -8.00
C PHE A 48 -0.88 6.49 -7.28
N TRP A 49 0.38 6.87 -7.43
CA TRP A 49 0.96 8.06 -6.81
C TRP A 49 0.32 9.36 -7.33
N ASP A 50 -0.29 9.34 -8.50
CA ASP A 50 -1.04 10.44 -9.10
C ASP A 50 -2.55 10.38 -8.83
N THR A 51 -3.04 9.33 -8.16
CA THR A 51 -4.46 9.06 -7.94
C THR A 51 -4.77 8.85 -6.45
N ILE A 52 -4.95 7.61 -5.98
CA ILE A 52 -5.36 7.34 -4.60
C ILE A 52 -4.29 7.75 -3.57
N PHE A 53 -3.03 7.81 -3.99
CA PHE A 53 -1.89 8.19 -3.13
C PHE A 53 -1.34 9.58 -3.43
N SER A 54 -2.05 10.42 -4.19
CA SER A 54 -1.60 11.78 -4.56
C SER A 54 -1.17 12.64 -3.37
N ASN A 55 -1.90 12.55 -2.25
CA ASN A 55 -1.62 13.30 -1.02
C ASN A 55 -0.27 12.94 -0.37
N ILE A 56 0.28 11.76 -0.67
CA ILE A 56 1.53 11.25 -0.08
C ILE A 56 2.62 11.01 -1.13
N SER A 57 2.38 11.39 -2.39
CA SER A 57 3.30 11.20 -3.52
C SER A 57 4.67 11.85 -3.30
N SER A 58 4.73 12.95 -2.56
CA SER A 58 5.98 13.64 -2.20
C SER A 58 6.88 12.83 -1.26
N LYS A 59 6.38 11.74 -0.67
CA LYS A 59 7.13 10.81 0.19
C LYS A 59 7.79 9.67 -0.60
N VAL A 60 7.58 9.61 -1.91
CA VAL A 60 8.19 8.61 -2.78
C VAL A 60 9.65 8.98 -3.04
N CYS A 61 10.54 7.99 -2.89
CA CYS A 61 11.98 8.13 -3.03
C CYS A 61 12.52 6.97 -3.90
N ILE A 62 13.54 7.25 -4.71
CA ILE A 62 14.29 6.17 -5.36
C ILE A 62 15.09 5.42 -4.28
N TYR A 63 15.02 4.10 -4.31
CA TYR A 63 15.79 3.24 -3.42
C TYR A 63 17.28 3.29 -3.81
N ASN A 64 18.03 4.15 -3.12
CA ASN A 64 19.48 4.27 -3.26
C ASN A 64 20.13 4.55 -1.90
N THR A 65 19.87 3.66 -0.93
CA THR A 65 20.27 3.88 0.46
C THR A 65 20.84 2.62 1.09
N ASN A 66 21.73 2.81 2.06
CA ASN A 66 22.38 1.76 2.86
C ASN A 66 21.63 1.50 4.18
N LEU A 67 20.38 1.96 4.31
CA LEU A 67 19.57 1.75 5.51
C LEU A 67 19.32 0.27 5.78
N LYS A 68 19.13 -0.05 7.05
CA LYS A 68 18.79 -1.40 7.50
C LYS A 68 17.45 -1.81 6.89
N VAL A 69 17.43 -2.96 6.22
CA VAL A 69 16.21 -3.57 5.69
C VAL A 69 15.72 -4.66 6.64
N TYR A 70 14.51 -4.51 7.15
CA TYR A 70 13.77 -5.57 7.83
C TYR A 70 12.90 -6.29 6.81
N ARG A 71 13.20 -7.58 6.60
CA ARG A 71 12.45 -8.45 5.69
C ARG A 71 11.42 -9.25 6.45
N MET A 72 10.17 -9.12 6.06
CA MET A 72 9.08 -9.93 6.59
C MET A 72 9.16 -11.35 6.00
N ALA A 73 8.87 -12.36 6.82
CA ALA A 73 8.80 -13.74 6.33
C ALA A 73 7.68 -13.88 5.29
N LEU A 74 7.94 -14.65 4.22
CA LEU A 74 6.96 -14.92 3.14
C LEU A 74 5.92 -15.99 3.51
N ASN A 75 5.72 -16.27 4.80
CA ASN A 75 4.94 -17.42 5.28
C ASN A 75 3.42 -17.21 5.30
N TYR A 76 2.89 -16.12 4.72
CA TYR A 76 1.45 -15.78 4.71
C TYR A 76 0.78 -15.72 6.09
N VAL A 77 1.55 -15.79 7.17
CA VAL A 77 1.06 -15.69 8.54
C VAL A 77 1.27 -14.26 9.01
N TYR A 78 0.31 -13.76 9.79
CA TYR A 78 0.47 -12.46 10.44
C TYR A 78 1.54 -12.54 11.53
N GLU A 79 2.53 -11.67 11.42
CA GLU A 79 3.57 -11.45 12.43
C GLU A 79 3.64 -9.96 12.76
N GLU A 80 3.56 -9.61 14.04
CA GLU A 80 3.64 -8.21 14.48
C GLU A 80 4.98 -7.58 14.06
N ILE A 81 4.94 -6.35 13.54
CA ILE A 81 6.14 -5.61 13.15
C ILE A 81 6.85 -5.15 14.42
N PRO A 82 8.12 -5.53 14.68
CA PRO A 82 8.85 -5.08 15.86
C PRO A 82 9.01 -3.56 15.90
N VAL A 83 9.17 -3.00 17.10
CA VAL A 83 9.52 -1.59 17.25
C VAL A 83 11.01 -1.40 16.98
N PHE A 84 11.34 -0.56 16.01
CA PHE A 84 12.71 -0.21 15.65
C PHE A 84 13.09 1.16 16.24
N PRO A 85 14.24 1.27 16.95
CA PRO A 85 14.73 2.56 17.45
C PRO A 85 15.41 3.40 16.37
N ASP A 86 15.94 2.73 15.33
CA ASP A 86 16.69 3.33 14.23
C ASP A 86 15.86 3.41 12.95
N ASP A 87 16.36 4.19 11.99
CA ASP A 87 15.79 4.25 10.64
C ASP A 87 15.81 2.86 9.99
N THR A 88 14.64 2.41 9.56
CA THR A 88 14.45 1.04 9.07
C THR A 88 13.56 1.05 7.84
N ILE A 89 13.94 0.28 6.83
CA ILE A 89 13.13 0.02 5.64
C ILE A 89 12.49 -1.34 5.77
N PHE A 90 11.17 -1.40 5.57
CA PHE A 90 10.40 -2.63 5.54
C PHE A 90 10.32 -3.19 4.13
N ASP A 91 10.54 -4.49 4.03
CA ASP A 91 10.47 -5.26 2.79
C ASP A 91 9.56 -6.47 3.03
N GLY A 92 8.37 -6.45 2.43
CA GLY A 92 7.35 -7.46 2.68
C GLY A 92 5.97 -7.08 2.14
N TYR A 93 5.06 -8.06 2.11
CA TYR A 93 3.73 -7.89 1.51
C TYR A 93 2.64 -7.41 2.46
N PHE A 94 2.85 -7.54 3.77
CA PHE A 94 1.93 -7.08 4.83
C PHE A 94 0.44 -7.42 4.59
N ARG A 95 0.11 -8.60 4.01
CA ARG A 95 -1.22 -8.93 3.48
C ARG A 95 -2.34 -9.11 4.51
N SER A 96 -2.11 -8.80 5.78
CA SER A 96 -3.11 -8.90 6.83
C SER A 96 -3.69 -7.53 7.17
N PRO A 97 -5.03 -7.36 7.18
CA PRO A 97 -5.64 -6.13 7.67
C PRO A 97 -5.26 -5.80 9.12
N LYS A 98 -4.82 -6.79 9.91
CA LYS A 98 -4.34 -6.61 11.29
C LYS A 98 -3.21 -5.58 11.41
N TYR A 99 -2.47 -5.31 10.34
CA TYR A 99 -1.41 -4.29 10.37
C TYR A 99 -1.93 -2.85 10.43
N PHE A 100 -3.17 -2.58 10.01
CA PHE A 100 -3.64 -1.21 9.84
C PHE A 100 -5.12 -0.95 10.16
N ALA A 101 -5.92 -2.00 10.39
CA ALA A 101 -7.37 -1.86 10.56
C ALA A 101 -7.75 -0.91 11.71
N HIS A 102 -6.98 -0.87 12.80
CA HIS A 102 -7.22 0.03 13.93
C HIS A 102 -6.91 1.50 13.63
N ASN A 103 -6.10 1.79 12.62
CA ASN A 103 -5.77 3.14 12.16
C ASN A 103 -6.43 3.52 10.83
N ILE A 104 -7.36 2.71 10.33
CA ILE A 104 -7.91 2.86 8.98
C ILE A 104 -8.52 4.26 8.74
N GLU A 105 -9.17 4.85 9.73
CA GLU A 105 -9.78 6.18 9.60
C GLU A 105 -8.72 7.29 9.52
N LYS A 106 -7.59 7.17 10.23
CA LYS A 106 -6.46 8.11 10.10
C LYS A 106 -5.82 8.00 8.71
N ILE A 107 -5.68 6.78 8.20
CA ILE A 107 -5.15 6.50 6.86
C ILE A 107 -6.06 7.13 5.80
N LYS A 108 -7.37 6.87 5.86
CA LYS A 108 -8.36 7.46 4.93
C LYS A 108 -8.33 8.99 4.94
N SER A 109 -8.23 9.59 6.13
CA SER A 109 -8.12 11.04 6.30
C SER A 109 -6.84 11.59 5.67
N LEU A 110 -5.68 10.98 5.97
CA LEU A 110 -4.38 11.37 5.38
C LEU A 110 -4.42 11.29 3.84
N LEU A 111 -5.01 10.23 3.30
CA LEU A 111 -5.13 10.01 1.87
C LEU A 111 -6.26 10.83 1.21
N GLY A 112 -7.07 11.56 1.98
CA GLY A 112 -8.19 12.36 1.46
C GLY A 112 -9.22 11.51 0.71
N PHE A 113 -9.58 10.34 1.24
CA PHE A 113 -10.48 9.39 0.57
C PHE A 113 -11.88 9.96 0.38
N GLU A 114 -12.40 10.70 1.35
CA GLU A 114 -13.74 11.29 1.27
C GLU A 114 -13.86 12.23 0.06
N GLU A 115 -12.92 13.17 -0.09
CA GLU A 115 -12.88 14.09 -1.23
C GLU A 115 -12.76 13.33 -2.56
N LYS A 116 -11.87 12.33 -2.63
CA LYS A 116 -11.68 11.51 -3.84
C LYS A 116 -12.95 10.75 -4.21
N ILE A 117 -13.63 10.14 -3.25
CA ILE A 117 -14.90 9.42 -3.46
C ILE A 117 -15.96 10.40 -3.94
N ASN A 118 -16.10 11.56 -3.29
CA ASN A 118 -17.07 12.58 -3.66
C ASN A 118 -16.83 13.11 -5.08
N ASN A 119 -15.58 13.34 -5.47
CA ASN A 119 -15.21 13.74 -6.83
C ASN A 119 -15.58 12.67 -7.87
N VAL A 120 -15.38 11.39 -7.56
CA VAL A 120 -15.78 10.28 -8.43
C VAL A 120 -17.30 10.21 -8.55
N LEU A 121 -18.04 10.30 -7.44
CA LEU A 121 -19.51 10.22 -7.45
C LEU A 121 -20.16 11.43 -8.11
N ALA A 122 -19.55 12.62 -8.01
CA ALA A 122 -20.01 13.80 -8.74
C ALA A 122 -19.82 13.65 -10.26
N LYS A 123 -18.72 13.00 -10.67
CA LYS A 123 -18.41 12.75 -12.09
C LYS A 123 -19.22 11.59 -12.68
N TYR A 124 -19.52 10.58 -11.87
CA TYR A 124 -20.22 9.36 -12.24
C TYR A 124 -21.39 9.10 -11.27
N PRO A 125 -22.45 9.93 -11.30
CA PRO A 125 -23.58 9.82 -10.38
C PRO A 125 -24.29 8.48 -10.47
N GLU A 126 -24.20 7.76 -11.60
CA GLU A 126 -24.72 6.40 -11.77
C GLU A 126 -24.15 5.39 -10.77
N TYR A 127 -22.94 5.61 -10.23
CA TYR A 127 -22.36 4.76 -9.17
C TYR A 127 -23.07 4.89 -7.83
N SER A 128 -23.87 5.96 -7.65
CA SER A 128 -24.69 6.16 -6.45
C SER A 128 -26.13 5.63 -6.62
N MET A 129 -26.52 5.18 -7.81
CA MET A 129 -27.87 4.71 -8.10
C MET A 129 -27.98 3.19 -7.88
N ASN A 130 -28.89 2.77 -6.98
CA ASN A 130 -29.44 1.41 -6.78
C ASN A 130 -28.48 0.20 -6.75
N LYS A 131 -28.52 -0.56 -5.63
CA LYS A 131 -28.09 -1.98 -5.48
C LYS A 131 -27.04 -2.47 -6.49
N THR A 132 -25.85 -1.86 -6.49
CA THR A 132 -24.73 -2.36 -7.29
C THR A 132 -24.22 -3.67 -6.67
N ILE A 133 -24.22 -4.75 -7.45
CA ILE A 133 -23.52 -5.99 -7.11
C ILE A 133 -22.19 -5.97 -7.84
N VAL A 134 -21.09 -5.93 -7.10
CA VAL A 134 -19.74 -6.06 -7.66
C VAL A 134 -19.32 -7.52 -7.56
N ILE A 135 -18.99 -8.14 -8.69
CA ILE A 135 -18.46 -9.50 -8.76
C ILE A 135 -17.01 -9.41 -9.22
N GLN A 136 -16.07 -9.74 -8.33
CA GLN A 136 -14.67 -9.93 -8.69
C GLN A 136 -14.40 -11.43 -8.84
N GLN A 137 -14.17 -11.87 -10.09
CA GLN A 137 -13.80 -13.26 -10.38
C GLN A 137 -12.34 -13.31 -10.82
N LEU A 138 -11.52 -14.05 -10.07
CA LEU A 138 -10.16 -14.38 -10.49
C LEU A 138 -10.26 -15.52 -11.52
N VAL A 139 -9.97 -15.21 -12.79
CA VAL A 139 -9.92 -16.22 -13.85
C VAL A 139 -8.48 -16.72 -13.93
N THR A 140 -8.25 -17.94 -13.45
CA THR A 140 -6.98 -18.64 -13.70
C THR A 140 -6.98 -19.08 -15.16
N PRO A 141 -5.98 -18.74 -15.98
CA PRO A 141 -5.91 -19.22 -17.35
C PRO A 141 -5.90 -20.75 -17.34
N THR A 142 -6.86 -21.38 -17.99
CA THR A 142 -6.77 -22.81 -18.28
C THR A 142 -5.62 -23.01 -19.24
N GLU A 143 -4.62 -23.78 -18.81
CA GLU A 143 -3.58 -24.28 -19.72
C GLU A 143 -4.28 -24.92 -20.90
N LYS A 144 -4.09 -24.37 -22.11
CA LYS A 144 -4.40 -25.10 -23.33
C LYS A 144 -3.51 -26.33 -23.30
N LYS A 145 -4.09 -27.49 -22.96
CA LYS A 145 -3.47 -28.77 -23.29
C LYS A 145 -3.29 -28.75 -24.80
N ASN A 146 -2.03 -28.68 -25.23
CA ASN A 146 -1.68 -28.94 -26.61
C ASN A 146 -2.07 -30.40 -26.88
N GLU A 147 -3.20 -30.60 -27.54
CA GLU A 147 -3.53 -31.88 -28.15
C GLU A 147 -2.55 -32.06 -29.32
N THR A 148 -1.57 -32.93 -29.09
CA THR A 148 -0.66 -33.50 -30.10
C THR A 148 -1.39 -34.42 -31.05
#